data_AF-A0A4Q9QM55-F1
#
_entry.id   AF-A0A4Q9QM55-F1
#
_cell.length_a   1.000
_cell.length_b   1.000
_cell.length_c   1.000
_cell.angle_alpha   90.00
_cell.angle_beta   90.00
_cell.angle_gamma   90.00
#
_symmetry.space_group_name_H-M   'P 1'
#
loop_
_entity.id
_entity.type
_entity.pdbx_description
1 polymer ?
#
loop_
_entity_poly.entity_id
_entity_poly.type
_entity_poly.pdbx_seq_one_letter_code
_entity_poly.pdbx_strand_id
1 'polypeptide(L)'
;MSNALRIAAIDALLPQTQCGKCGHPGCQPYAEGIAAGEAINKCPPGGTATIHALADLLQVPELPLALPATPAQIAVIREDECIGCTKCIQACPVDAIVGAAKLMHTVITDECSGCELCIAPCPVDCIDLITLSAPQATIQRERADQFRARHQARLSRLAREDARRRAARSTPITRPRSAAVVTSVPATDDNQAARLKRLKIEAAMAKVAYEKIRKQVAMHPDSPFAAQLDALQSASERAAAALQAAQNETPSTVTASAATDEGALKRAKIDAAMSRAQLQKALKAFGEAPDEPQRQQLDTLRQAADKAQRRLAELLPDTAGEAPSAGEQALKQAKIKVASRRAALQSGERRGVDGAMLSILRADYAAAQQALHDAEQQCGKPAPQRILVDRPGVSAELRQLKTDLAYARADLSKLQRNAHTDEHTLNAALERLATAERRLQAHTSAT
;
A
#
# COMPACT_ATOMS: atom_id res chain seq x y z
N MET A 1 44.31 5.11 -11.58
CA MET A 1 43.27 4.58 -10.67
C MET A 1 42.51 3.47 -11.37
N SER A 2 42.12 2.40 -10.65
CA SER A 2 41.16 1.45 -11.20
C SER A 2 39.81 2.15 -11.48
N ASN A 3 39.02 1.63 -12.41
CA ASN A 3 37.74 2.24 -12.75
C ASN A 3 36.81 2.33 -11.52
N ALA A 4 36.80 1.29 -10.68
CA ALA A 4 36.05 1.27 -9.43
C ALA A 4 36.51 2.36 -8.43
N LEU A 5 37.82 2.58 -8.29
CA LEU A 5 38.34 3.66 -7.44
C LEU A 5 37.97 5.04 -8.01
N ARG A 6 37.95 5.19 -9.34
CA ARG A 6 37.58 6.45 -10.00
C ARG A 6 36.11 6.79 -9.74
N ILE A 7 35.22 5.81 -9.90
CA ILE A 7 33.79 5.96 -9.61
C ILE A 7 33.58 6.34 -8.15
N ALA A 8 34.25 5.66 -7.23
CA ALA A 8 34.16 5.98 -5.80
C ALA A 8 34.63 7.40 -5.47
N ALA A 9 35.72 7.86 -6.09
CA ALA A 9 36.23 9.23 -5.90
C ALA A 9 35.29 10.30 -6.51
N ILE A 10 34.65 10.01 -7.64
CA ILE A 10 33.65 10.91 -8.22
C ILE A 10 32.41 10.96 -7.32
N ASP A 11 31.89 9.80 -6.90
CA ASP A 11 30.74 9.72 -6.01
C ASP A 11 31.01 10.45 -4.69
N ALA A 12 32.25 10.39 -4.17
CA ALA A 12 32.73 11.12 -3.00
C ALA A 12 32.44 12.63 -3.07
N LEU A 13 32.59 13.23 -4.25
CA LEU A 13 32.44 14.68 -4.48
C LEU A 13 31.02 15.14 -4.80
N LEU A 14 30.10 14.21 -5.04
CA LEU A 14 28.70 14.54 -5.30
C LEU A 14 27.99 14.96 -4.00
N PRO A 15 26.93 15.80 -4.08
CA PRO A 15 26.21 16.29 -2.90
C PRO A 15 25.33 15.23 -2.21
N GLN A 16 25.26 14.01 -2.75
CA GLN A 16 24.58 12.84 -2.16
C GLN A 16 23.10 13.03 -1.84
N THR A 17 22.42 13.95 -2.55
CA THR A 17 20.98 14.21 -2.33
C THR A 17 20.07 13.09 -2.84
N GLN A 18 20.53 12.27 -3.80
CA GLN A 18 19.74 11.20 -4.43
C GLN A 18 18.45 11.68 -5.12
N CYS A 19 18.38 12.95 -5.52
CA CYS A 19 17.17 13.58 -6.08
C CYS A 19 16.85 13.18 -7.53
N GLY A 20 17.83 12.69 -8.28
CA GLY A 20 17.70 12.30 -9.69
C GLY A 20 17.42 13.42 -10.70
N LYS A 21 17.54 14.70 -10.30
CA LYS A 21 17.35 15.86 -11.20
C LYS A 21 18.28 15.91 -12.41
N CYS A 22 19.43 15.23 -12.33
CA CYS A 22 20.40 15.11 -13.42
C CYS A 22 20.03 14.05 -14.48
N GLY A 23 18.91 13.33 -14.30
CA GLY A 23 18.46 12.24 -15.19
C GLY A 23 18.90 10.85 -14.75
N HIS A 24 19.76 10.75 -13.73
CA HIS A 24 20.19 9.48 -13.13
C HIS A 24 19.35 9.13 -11.90
N PRO A 25 19.14 7.84 -11.55
CA PRO A 25 18.32 7.45 -10.40
C PRO A 25 18.98 7.73 -9.03
N GLY A 26 20.24 8.16 -9.01
CA GLY A 26 20.99 8.49 -7.79
C GLY A 26 22.37 9.08 -8.11
N CYS A 27 23.15 9.38 -7.07
CA CYS A 27 24.48 9.95 -7.21
C CYS A 27 25.50 8.93 -7.77
N GLN A 28 25.48 7.68 -7.29
CA GLN A 28 26.40 6.65 -7.77
C GLN A 28 26.26 6.37 -9.29
N PRO A 29 25.05 6.18 -9.85
CA PRO A 29 24.90 6.02 -11.30
C PRO A 29 25.40 7.21 -12.12
N TYR A 30 25.26 8.44 -11.60
CA TYR A 30 25.85 9.61 -12.26
C TYR A 30 27.38 9.60 -12.18
N ALA A 31 27.95 9.15 -11.06
CA ALA A 31 29.40 8.97 -10.94
C ALA A 31 29.95 7.92 -11.92
N GLU A 32 29.20 6.83 -12.13
CA GLU A 32 29.49 5.81 -13.16
C GLU A 32 29.44 6.42 -14.57
N GLY A 33 28.42 7.22 -14.87
CA GLY A 33 28.30 7.96 -16.12
C GLY A 33 29.49 8.90 -16.37
N ILE A 34 29.86 9.71 -15.37
CA ILE A 34 31.03 10.60 -15.45
C ILE A 34 32.32 9.80 -15.66
N ALA A 35 32.50 8.68 -14.95
CA ALA A 35 33.66 7.82 -15.14
C ALA A 35 33.73 7.24 -16.57
N ALA A 36 32.57 7.04 -17.21
CA ALA A 36 32.43 6.60 -18.60
C ALA A 36 32.52 7.76 -19.63
N GLY A 37 32.73 9.01 -19.20
CA GLY A 37 32.90 10.18 -20.08
C GLY A 37 31.67 11.07 -20.23
N GLU A 38 30.64 10.89 -19.40
CA GLU A 38 29.51 11.81 -19.35
C GLU A 38 29.89 13.19 -18.77
N ALA A 39 29.14 14.23 -19.15
CA ALA A 39 29.40 15.60 -18.71
C ALA A 39 29.23 15.80 -17.18
N ILE A 40 30.17 16.54 -16.59
CA ILE A 40 30.28 16.79 -15.13
C ILE A 40 29.35 17.91 -14.61
N ASN A 41 28.63 18.59 -15.50
CA ASN A 41 27.85 19.80 -15.23
C ASN A 41 26.34 19.56 -15.10
N LYS A 42 25.90 18.32 -14.88
CA LYS A 42 24.46 17.98 -14.87
C LYS A 42 23.82 18.01 -13.49
N CYS A 43 24.56 18.26 -12.40
CA CYS A 43 24.05 18.14 -11.03
C CYS A 43 23.54 19.48 -10.46
N PRO A 44 22.22 19.76 -10.44
CA PRO A 44 21.68 21.02 -9.93
C PRO A 44 22.00 21.32 -8.46
N PRO A 45 21.92 20.36 -7.51
CA PRO A 45 22.22 20.63 -6.10
C PRO A 45 23.72 20.75 -5.81
N GLY A 46 24.57 20.20 -6.69
CA GLY A 46 26.03 20.31 -6.53
C GLY A 46 26.57 21.66 -7.02
N GLY A 47 25.91 22.22 -8.04
CA GLY A 47 26.24 23.54 -8.57
C GLY A 47 27.68 23.64 -9.08
N THR A 48 28.20 24.86 -9.09
CA THR A 48 29.56 25.16 -9.55
C THR A 48 30.65 24.54 -8.68
N ALA A 49 30.42 24.45 -7.36
CA ALA A 49 31.38 23.86 -6.42
C ALA A 49 31.67 22.37 -6.74
N THR A 50 30.63 21.59 -7.04
CA THR A 50 30.80 20.19 -7.47
C THR A 50 31.48 20.11 -8.84
N ILE A 51 31.16 21.01 -9.78
CA ILE A 51 31.82 21.04 -11.10
C ILE A 51 33.32 21.28 -10.95
N HIS A 52 33.73 22.28 -10.18
CA HIS A 52 35.14 22.59 -9.94
C HIS A 52 35.88 21.40 -9.33
N ALA A 53 35.31 20.80 -8.27
CA ALA A 53 35.91 19.64 -7.63
C ALA A 53 36.04 18.42 -8.58
N LEU A 54 35.05 18.20 -9.45
CA LEU A 54 35.08 17.14 -10.45
C LEU A 54 36.07 17.44 -11.59
N ALA A 55 36.14 18.69 -12.05
CA ALA A 55 37.09 19.16 -13.06
C ALA A 55 38.53 18.97 -12.57
N ASP A 56 38.80 19.35 -11.31
CA ASP A 56 40.09 19.13 -10.65
C ASP A 56 40.41 17.63 -10.52
N LEU A 57 39.47 16.81 -10.06
CA LEU A 57 39.70 15.37 -9.90
C LEU A 57 39.98 14.68 -11.25
N LEU A 58 39.26 15.06 -12.30
CA LEU A 58 39.30 14.39 -13.60
C LEU A 58 40.25 15.04 -14.59
N GLN A 59 40.80 16.21 -14.26
CA GLN A 59 41.67 17.03 -15.11
C GLN A 59 41.00 17.36 -16.45
N VAL A 60 39.74 17.80 -16.39
CA VAL A 60 38.91 18.21 -17.55
C VAL A 60 38.50 19.67 -17.42
N PRO A 61 38.22 20.38 -18.52
CA PRO A 61 37.78 21.77 -18.44
C PRO A 61 36.44 21.89 -17.71
N GLU A 62 36.29 22.98 -16.94
CA GLU A 62 35.01 23.34 -16.33
C GLU A 62 33.96 23.64 -17.39
N LEU A 63 32.73 23.18 -17.13
CA LEU A 63 31.57 23.40 -17.97
C LEU A 63 30.52 24.19 -17.19
N PRO A 64 29.80 25.13 -17.81
CA PRO A 64 28.70 25.82 -17.13
C PRO A 64 27.61 24.82 -16.76
N LEU A 65 26.95 25.02 -15.62
CA LEU A 65 25.89 24.13 -15.14
C LEU A 65 24.77 23.99 -16.19
N ALA A 66 24.45 22.76 -16.58
CA ALA A 66 23.49 22.47 -17.65
C ALA A 66 22.02 22.71 -17.24
N LEU A 67 21.75 22.74 -15.94
CA LEU A 67 20.44 22.93 -15.34
C LEU A 67 20.52 24.05 -14.30
N PRO A 68 19.43 24.76 -13.97
CA PRO A 68 19.47 25.79 -12.93
C PRO A 68 19.86 25.20 -11.59
N ALA A 69 20.73 25.89 -10.85
CA ALA A 69 21.18 25.45 -9.53
C ALA A 69 19.97 25.27 -8.59
N THR A 70 19.95 24.18 -7.84
CA THR A 70 18.92 23.94 -6.80
C THR A 70 19.50 24.38 -5.46
N PRO A 71 18.84 25.28 -4.72
CA PRO A 71 19.31 25.68 -3.42
C PRO A 71 19.19 24.53 -2.41
N ALA A 72 20.06 24.55 -1.41
CA ALA A 72 20.00 23.64 -0.27
C ALA A 72 18.66 23.84 0.47
N GLN A 73 17.97 22.76 0.76
CA GLN A 73 16.62 22.80 1.33
C GLN A 73 16.36 21.57 2.21
N ILE A 74 15.37 21.65 3.08
CA ILE A 74 14.90 20.53 3.91
C ILE A 74 13.39 20.39 3.78
N ALA A 75 12.92 19.14 3.87
CA ALA A 75 11.49 18.87 3.94
C ALA A 75 10.98 19.09 5.37
N VAL A 76 9.78 19.65 5.48
CA VAL A 76 9.04 19.76 6.74
C VAL A 76 7.64 19.21 6.50
N ILE A 77 7.16 18.36 7.42
CA ILE A 77 5.81 17.80 7.36
C ILE A 77 4.93 18.61 8.30
N ARG A 78 3.80 19.11 7.79
CA ARG A 78 2.73 19.68 8.60
C ARG A 78 2.01 18.56 9.33
N GLU A 79 2.37 18.38 10.60
CA GLU A 79 1.99 17.22 11.41
C GLU A 79 0.48 17.12 11.62
N ASP A 80 -0.21 18.26 11.65
CA ASP A 80 -1.66 18.40 11.80
C ASP A 80 -2.46 17.93 10.58
N GLU A 81 -1.88 18.06 9.38
CA GLU A 81 -2.48 17.59 8.13
C GLU A 81 -2.10 16.14 7.79
N CYS A 82 -1.05 15.62 8.44
CA CYS A 82 -0.53 14.30 8.14
C CYS A 82 -1.48 13.17 8.59
N ILE A 83 -2.02 12.42 7.62
CA ILE A 83 -2.92 11.27 7.89
C ILE A 83 -2.20 9.95 8.21
N GLY A 84 -0.87 9.95 8.33
CA GLY A 84 -0.12 8.73 8.64
C GLY A 84 -0.13 7.65 7.55
N CYS A 85 -0.11 8.02 6.26
CA CYS A 85 -0.21 7.06 5.14
C CYS A 85 1.08 6.27 4.82
N THR A 86 2.25 6.69 5.33
CA THR A 86 3.60 6.09 5.16
C THR A 86 4.23 6.17 3.76
N LYS A 87 3.56 6.78 2.77
CA LYS A 87 4.11 6.89 1.39
C LYS A 87 5.41 7.72 1.33
N CYS A 88 5.50 8.79 2.13
CA CYS A 88 6.69 9.62 2.21
C CYS A 88 7.92 8.87 2.76
N ILE A 89 7.75 8.02 3.78
CA ILE A 89 8.82 7.14 4.32
C ILE A 89 9.35 6.20 3.22
N GLN A 90 8.46 5.66 2.39
CA GLN A 90 8.84 4.76 1.30
C GLN A 90 9.58 5.50 0.18
N ALA A 91 9.35 6.79 0.00
CA ALA A 91 10.03 7.61 -1.00
C ALA A 91 11.36 8.20 -0.52
N CYS A 92 11.54 8.39 0.78
CA CYS A 92 12.74 9.02 1.34
C CYS A 92 14.00 8.15 1.11
N PRO A 93 15.00 8.60 0.34
CA PRO A 93 16.17 7.80 -0.02
C PRO A 93 17.17 7.63 1.13
N VAL A 94 17.09 8.48 2.16
CA VAL A 94 18.02 8.54 3.30
C VAL A 94 17.34 8.18 4.64
N ASP A 95 16.07 7.75 4.61
CA ASP A 95 15.30 7.42 5.82
C ASP A 95 15.26 8.57 6.85
N ALA A 96 15.10 9.82 6.39
CA ALA A 96 15.01 11.01 7.24
C ALA A 96 13.60 11.25 7.81
N ILE A 97 12.58 10.60 7.25
CA ILE A 97 11.19 10.74 7.70
C ILE A 97 10.88 9.64 8.70
N VAL A 98 10.36 10.01 9.87
CA VAL A 98 9.97 9.10 10.95
C VAL A 98 8.48 9.18 11.23
N GLY A 99 7.92 8.07 11.69
CA GLY A 99 6.50 7.91 12.03
C GLY A 99 6.05 6.49 11.75
N ALA A 100 4.74 6.24 11.86
CA ALA A 100 4.16 4.92 11.64
C ALA A 100 2.79 5.03 10.97
N ALA A 101 2.26 3.88 10.54
CA ALA A 101 0.93 3.82 9.95
C ALA A 101 -0.13 4.41 10.92
N LYS A 102 -0.92 5.35 10.41
CA LYS A 102 -1.97 6.09 11.14
C LYS A 102 -1.45 7.00 12.26
N LEU A 103 -0.14 7.29 12.31
CA LEU A 103 0.46 8.29 13.19
C LEU A 103 1.09 9.40 12.34
N MET A 104 1.17 10.61 12.90
CA MET A 104 1.80 11.74 12.24
C MET A 104 3.27 11.44 11.93
N HIS A 105 3.71 11.88 10.75
CA HIS A 105 5.09 11.78 10.33
C HIS A 105 5.80 13.11 10.57
N THR A 106 7.09 13.05 10.84
CA THR A 106 7.95 14.23 10.96
C THR A 106 9.30 13.97 10.30
N VAL A 107 10.05 15.03 10.01
CA VAL A 107 11.35 14.95 9.34
C VAL A 107 12.45 15.21 10.34
N ILE A 108 13.43 14.32 10.44
CA ILE A 108 14.68 14.59 11.12
C ILE A 108 15.50 15.51 10.20
N THR A 109 15.47 16.80 10.50
CA THR A 109 16.06 17.86 9.66
C THR A 109 17.53 17.60 9.36
N ASP A 110 18.28 17.11 10.35
CA ASP A 110 19.70 16.83 10.21
C ASP A 110 20.03 15.70 9.23
N GLU A 111 19.07 14.80 9.00
CA GLU A 111 19.18 13.66 8.11
C GLU A 111 18.57 13.93 6.73
N CYS A 112 17.87 15.05 6.57
CA CYS A 112 17.18 15.41 5.35
C CYS A 112 18.15 15.96 4.30
N SER A 113 18.28 15.25 3.19
CA SER A 113 19.11 15.68 2.06
C SER A 113 18.45 16.69 1.11
N GLY A 114 17.19 17.09 1.39
CA GLY A 114 16.47 18.06 0.54
C GLY A 114 16.01 17.54 -0.82
N CYS A 115 15.98 16.21 -1.00
CA CYS A 115 15.78 15.54 -2.28
C CYS A 115 14.39 15.67 -2.93
N GLU A 116 13.42 16.28 -2.24
CA GLU A 116 12.03 16.53 -2.68
C GLU A 116 11.17 15.31 -3.09
N LEU A 117 11.73 14.10 -3.16
CA LEU A 117 11.04 12.87 -3.58
C LEU A 117 9.80 12.52 -2.74
N CYS A 118 9.70 13.04 -1.52
CA CYS A 118 8.58 12.79 -0.61
C CYS A 118 7.31 13.58 -0.94
N ILE A 119 7.38 14.67 -1.72
CA ILE A 119 6.24 15.55 -1.99
C ILE A 119 5.18 14.82 -2.82
N ALA A 120 5.54 14.38 -4.03
CA ALA A 120 4.58 13.80 -4.98
C ALA A 120 3.83 12.56 -4.42
N PRO A 121 4.44 11.68 -3.61
CA PRO A 121 3.73 10.56 -2.99
C PRO A 121 2.74 10.96 -1.87
N CYS A 122 2.78 12.18 -1.35
CA CYS A 122 1.92 12.63 -0.26
C CYS A 122 0.48 12.88 -0.75
N PRO A 123 -0.53 12.10 -0.30
CA PRO A 123 -1.89 12.22 -0.82
C PRO A 123 -2.67 13.43 -0.27
N VAL A 124 -2.16 14.07 0.78
CA VAL A 124 -2.77 15.23 1.45
C VAL A 124 -1.92 16.49 1.32
N ASP A 125 -0.82 16.41 0.54
CA ASP A 125 0.08 17.54 0.24
C ASP A 125 0.61 18.30 1.48
N CYS A 126 0.85 17.58 2.58
CA CYS A 126 1.30 18.14 3.87
C CYS A 126 2.81 18.36 3.99
N ILE A 127 3.57 18.43 2.89
CA ILE A 127 5.05 18.50 2.93
C ILE A 127 5.56 19.75 2.23
N ASP A 128 6.26 20.61 2.99
CA ASP A 128 6.89 21.83 2.49
C ASP A 128 8.40 21.65 2.36
N LEU A 129 9.01 22.43 1.47
CA LEU A 129 10.47 22.56 1.37
C LEU A 129 10.90 23.94 1.87
N ILE A 130 11.75 23.94 2.88
CA ILE A 130 12.34 25.15 3.43
C ILE A 130 13.74 25.29 2.85
N THR A 131 13.96 26.36 2.09
CA THR A 131 15.30 26.73 1.62
C THR A 131 16.16 27.16 2.80
N LEU A 132 17.36 26.61 2.88
CA LEU A 132 18.31 26.90 3.95
C LEU A 132 19.03 28.23 3.70
N SER A 133 19.33 28.95 4.78
CA SER A 133 20.24 30.11 4.72
C SER A 133 21.64 29.67 4.27
N ALA A 134 22.46 30.60 3.75
CA ALA A 134 23.80 30.27 3.27
C ALA A 134 24.69 29.53 4.30
N PRO A 135 24.69 29.87 5.61
CA PRO A 135 25.41 29.10 6.63
C PRO A 135 24.86 27.67 6.77
N GLN A 136 23.54 27.51 6.85
CA GLN A 136 22.88 26.20 6.99
C GLN A 136 23.07 25.33 5.74
N ALA A 137 23.05 25.93 4.56
CA ALA A 137 23.33 25.28 3.29
C ALA A 137 24.77 24.74 3.23
N THR A 138 25.72 25.43 3.86
CA THR A 138 27.11 24.97 3.96
C THR A 138 27.21 23.76 4.88
N ILE A 139 26.62 23.83 6.07
CA ILE A 139 26.55 22.71 7.02
C ILE A 139 25.86 21.49 6.38
N GLN A 140 24.77 21.69 5.63
CA GLN A 140 24.08 20.59 4.96
C GLN A 140 24.96 19.95 3.88
N ARG A 141 25.71 20.73 3.11
CA ARG A 141 26.64 20.22 2.09
C ARG A 141 27.78 19.39 2.70
N GLU A 142 28.29 19.81 3.86
CA GLU A 142 29.32 19.07 4.60
C GLU A 142 28.83 17.68 5.07
N ARG A 143 27.51 17.46 5.15
CA ARG A 143 26.89 16.17 5.51
C ARG A 143 26.70 15.21 4.34
N ALA A 144 27.27 15.48 3.16
CA ALA A 144 27.14 14.60 2.00
C ALA A 144 27.50 13.13 2.31
N ASP A 145 28.56 12.89 3.08
CA ASP A 145 28.96 11.53 3.49
C ASP A 145 27.94 10.86 4.42
N GLN A 146 27.31 11.62 5.32
CA GLN A 146 26.21 11.13 6.16
C GLN A 146 25.02 10.69 5.30
N PHE A 147 24.63 11.51 4.31
CA PHE A 147 23.55 11.16 3.39
C PHE A 147 23.89 9.92 2.55
N ARG A 148 25.13 9.79 2.08
CA ARG A 148 25.61 8.58 1.39
C ARG A 148 25.48 7.35 2.29
N ALA A 149 26.00 7.42 3.51
CA ALA A 149 25.97 6.30 4.46
C ALA A 149 24.53 5.85 4.77
N ARG A 150 23.61 6.79 4.98
CA ARG A 150 22.20 6.48 5.21
C ARG A 150 21.51 5.89 3.99
N HIS A 151 21.80 6.41 2.80
CA HIS A 151 21.27 5.84 1.58
C HIS A 151 21.72 4.39 1.39
N GLN A 152 23.00 4.10 1.59
CA GLN A 152 23.55 2.74 1.53
C GLN A 152 22.94 1.82 2.60
N ALA A 153 22.74 2.31 3.82
CA ALA A 153 22.07 1.58 4.90
C ALA A 153 20.62 1.22 4.52
N ARG A 154 19.89 2.17 3.91
CA ARG A 154 18.53 1.94 3.40
C ARG A 154 18.51 0.89 2.30
N LEU A 155 19.38 0.99 1.29
CA LEU A 155 19.47 -0.01 0.21
C LEU A 155 19.78 -1.41 0.77
N SER A 156 20.70 -1.49 1.73
CA SER A 156 21.04 -2.74 2.42
C SER A 156 19.86 -3.30 3.23
N ARG A 157 19.04 -2.45 3.84
CA ARG A 157 17.80 -2.86 4.53
C ARG A 157 16.76 -3.40 3.54
N LEU A 158 16.49 -2.69 2.46
CA LEU A 158 15.55 -3.12 1.42
C LEU A 158 15.98 -4.43 0.76
N ALA A 159 17.27 -4.59 0.46
CA ALA A 159 17.82 -5.82 -0.09
C ALA A 159 17.63 -7.02 0.87
N ARG A 160 17.84 -6.83 2.18
CA ARG A 160 17.58 -7.86 3.21
C ARG A 160 16.09 -8.22 3.31
N GLU A 161 15.21 -7.21 3.28
CA GLU A 161 13.75 -7.43 3.28
C GLU A 161 13.29 -8.21 2.04
N ASP A 162 13.78 -7.85 0.87
CA ASP A 162 13.47 -8.52 -0.39
C ASP A 162 14.03 -9.94 -0.43
N ALA A 163 15.27 -10.16 0.04
CA ALA A 163 15.85 -11.50 0.17
C ALA A 163 15.01 -12.37 1.12
N ARG A 164 14.57 -11.84 2.27
CA ARG A 164 13.67 -12.54 3.20
C ARG A 164 12.33 -12.89 2.54
N ARG A 165 11.71 -11.95 1.83
CA ARG A 165 10.44 -12.18 1.11
C ARG A 165 10.58 -13.23 0.01
N ARG A 166 11.68 -13.21 -0.74
CA ARG A 166 12.00 -14.21 -1.76
C ARG A 166 12.24 -15.57 -1.13
N ALA A 167 13.06 -15.64 -0.08
CA ALA A 167 13.33 -16.87 0.68
C ALA A 167 12.03 -17.50 1.20
N ALA A 168 11.16 -16.71 1.84
CA ALA A 168 9.87 -17.16 2.36
C ALA A 168 8.93 -17.71 1.26
N ARG A 169 8.97 -17.13 0.05
CA ARG A 169 8.22 -17.62 -1.12
C ARG A 169 8.83 -18.88 -1.74
N SER A 170 10.15 -19.04 -1.66
CA SER A 170 10.88 -20.20 -2.22
C SER A 170 10.90 -21.42 -1.30
N THR A 171 10.67 -21.27 0.01
CA THR A 171 10.54 -22.41 0.93
C THR A 171 9.26 -23.19 0.63
N PRO A 172 9.36 -24.47 0.19
CA PRO A 172 8.20 -25.35 0.19
C PRO A 172 7.76 -25.53 1.64
N ILE A 173 6.46 -25.43 1.93
CA ILE A 173 5.91 -25.73 3.26
C ILE A 173 6.24 -27.19 3.58
N THR A 174 7.36 -27.42 4.25
CA THR A 174 7.74 -28.74 4.74
C THR A 174 7.16 -28.83 6.14
N ARG A 175 5.99 -29.49 6.26
CA ARG A 175 5.48 -29.91 7.57
C ARG A 175 6.54 -30.80 8.22
N PRO A 176 6.90 -30.60 9.49
CA PRO A 176 7.87 -31.46 10.14
C PRO A 176 7.27 -32.86 10.27
N ARG A 177 7.72 -33.80 9.43
CA ARG A 177 7.68 -35.21 9.76
C ARG A 177 8.85 -35.42 10.71
N SER A 178 8.54 -35.75 11.96
CA SER A 178 9.47 -36.30 12.92
C SER A 178 10.30 -37.39 12.25
N ALA A 179 11.62 -37.28 12.41
CA ALA A 179 12.61 -38.17 11.84
C ALA A 179 12.32 -39.62 12.22
N ALA A 180 12.05 -40.44 11.22
CA ALA A 180 12.28 -41.87 11.27
C ALA A 180 13.10 -42.21 10.02
N VAL A 181 14.25 -42.80 10.30
CA VAL A 181 15.27 -43.33 9.38
C VAL A 181 14.66 -43.87 8.10
N VAL A 182 15.12 -43.41 6.94
CA VAL A 182 14.82 -44.06 5.66
C VAL A 182 16.11 -44.31 4.91
N THR A 183 16.51 -45.57 4.96
CA THR A 183 17.47 -46.23 4.09
C THR A 183 17.05 -46.02 2.63
N SER A 184 18.04 -45.70 1.79
CA SER A 184 17.90 -45.46 0.35
C SER A 184 17.23 -46.63 -0.39
N VAL A 185 16.17 -46.34 -1.16
CA VAL A 185 15.64 -47.19 -2.25
C VAL A 185 15.27 -46.27 -3.43
N PRO A 186 15.52 -46.66 -4.70
CA PRO A 186 15.52 -45.74 -5.84
C PRO A 186 14.12 -45.42 -6.36
N ALA A 187 14.07 -44.31 -7.10
CA ALA A 187 12.90 -43.68 -7.67
C ALA A 187 12.14 -44.55 -8.68
N THR A 188 10.83 -44.73 -8.44
CA THR A 188 9.76 -44.71 -9.45
C THR A 188 8.44 -44.41 -8.73
N ASP A 189 8.02 -43.14 -8.70
CA ASP A 189 6.60 -42.80 -8.52
C ASP A 189 6.38 -41.34 -8.97
N ASP A 190 6.17 -41.17 -10.28
CA ASP A 190 5.78 -39.91 -10.89
C ASP A 190 4.31 -39.66 -10.50
N ASN A 191 4.09 -39.00 -9.37
CA ASN A 191 2.76 -38.71 -8.83
C ASN A 191 1.85 -38.14 -9.93
N GLN A 192 0.70 -38.77 -10.19
CA GLN A 192 -0.26 -38.35 -11.22
C GLN A 192 -0.62 -36.86 -11.09
N ALA A 193 -0.65 -36.33 -9.86
CA ALA A 193 -0.87 -34.91 -9.61
C ALA A 193 0.32 -34.01 -10.02
N ALA A 194 1.55 -34.51 -9.95
CA ALA A 194 2.75 -33.82 -10.47
C ALA A 194 2.78 -33.84 -12.00
N ARG A 195 2.46 -34.97 -12.64
CA ARG A 195 2.32 -35.10 -14.10
C ARG A 195 1.22 -34.18 -14.64
N LEU A 196 0.04 -34.14 -14.01
CA LEU A 196 -1.05 -33.23 -14.36
C LEU A 196 -0.68 -31.75 -14.22
N LYS A 197 0.05 -31.38 -13.17
CA LYS A 197 0.52 -30.00 -12.99
C LYS A 197 1.49 -29.59 -14.08
N ARG A 198 2.43 -30.47 -14.46
CA ARG A 198 3.41 -30.22 -15.53
C ARG A 198 2.71 -30.02 -16.87
N LEU A 199 1.79 -30.91 -17.24
CA LEU A 199 1.01 -30.82 -18.48
C LEU A 199 0.10 -29.58 -18.56
N LYS A 200 -0.46 -29.12 -17.42
CA LYS A 200 -1.24 -27.87 -17.37
C LYS A 200 -0.39 -26.64 -17.69
N ILE A 201 0.83 -26.61 -17.16
CA ILE A 201 1.77 -25.51 -17.42
C ILE A 201 2.20 -25.52 -18.89
N GLU A 202 2.54 -26.69 -19.42
CA GLU A 202 2.96 -26.87 -20.81
C GLU A 202 1.87 -26.45 -21.81
N ALA A 203 0.63 -26.90 -21.62
CA ALA A 203 -0.51 -26.51 -22.47
C ALA A 203 -0.80 -25.00 -22.41
N ALA A 204 -0.68 -24.38 -21.23
CA ALA A 204 -0.86 -22.93 -21.09
C ALA A 204 0.24 -22.14 -21.80
N MET A 205 1.50 -22.54 -21.66
CA MET A 205 2.63 -21.88 -22.30
C MET A 205 2.59 -22.00 -23.83
N ALA A 206 2.26 -23.18 -24.35
CA ALA A 206 2.14 -23.41 -25.79
C ALA A 206 1.00 -22.55 -26.42
N LYS A 207 -0.14 -22.44 -25.74
CA LYS A 207 -1.26 -21.60 -26.18
C LYS A 207 -0.91 -20.11 -26.20
N VAL A 208 -0.20 -19.62 -25.18
CA VAL A 208 0.23 -18.22 -25.10
C VAL A 208 1.26 -17.91 -26.20
N ALA A 209 2.18 -18.83 -26.47
CA ALA A 209 3.16 -18.69 -27.55
C ALA A 209 2.48 -18.57 -28.92
N TYR A 210 1.50 -19.44 -29.20
CA TYR A 210 0.71 -19.37 -30.44
C TYR A 210 -0.08 -18.06 -30.57
N GLU A 211 -0.84 -17.66 -29.54
CA GLU A 211 -1.66 -16.44 -29.59
C GLU A 211 -0.82 -15.17 -29.77
N LYS A 212 0.38 -15.14 -29.18
CA LYS A 212 1.31 -14.00 -29.33
C LYS A 212 1.78 -13.86 -30.77
N ILE A 213 2.23 -14.95 -31.39
CA ILE A 213 2.72 -14.94 -32.78
C ILE A 213 1.56 -14.72 -33.76
N ARG A 214 0.39 -15.32 -33.51
CA ARG A 214 -0.81 -15.09 -34.33
C ARG A 214 -1.20 -13.62 -34.41
N LYS A 215 -1.17 -12.91 -33.29
CA LYS A 215 -1.44 -11.46 -33.26
C LYS A 215 -0.37 -10.66 -34.00
N GLN A 216 0.90 -11.05 -33.93
CA GLN A 216 1.98 -10.39 -34.66
C GLN A 216 1.88 -10.60 -36.17
N VAL A 217 1.54 -11.80 -36.62
CA VAL A 217 1.31 -12.12 -38.05
C VAL A 217 0.06 -11.42 -38.58
N ALA A 218 -1.00 -11.31 -37.78
CA ALA A 218 -2.21 -10.55 -38.16
C ALA A 218 -1.94 -9.04 -38.36
N MET A 219 -0.96 -8.47 -37.64
CA MET A 219 -0.56 -7.07 -37.80
C MET A 219 0.47 -6.87 -38.91
N HIS A 220 1.30 -7.88 -39.21
CA HIS A 220 2.35 -7.83 -40.21
C HIS A 220 2.37 -9.13 -41.04
N PRO A 221 1.55 -9.21 -42.12
CA PRO A 221 1.40 -10.42 -42.92
C PRO A 221 2.69 -10.90 -43.59
N ASP A 222 3.58 -9.98 -43.98
CA ASP A 222 4.86 -10.28 -44.65
C ASP A 222 6.00 -10.63 -43.67
N SER A 223 5.66 -10.89 -42.41
CA SER A 223 6.65 -11.17 -41.37
C SER A 223 7.21 -12.61 -41.49
N PRO A 224 8.52 -12.83 -41.24
CA PRO A 224 9.11 -14.18 -41.20
C PRO A 224 8.47 -15.09 -40.13
N PHE A 225 7.66 -14.54 -39.22
CA PHE A 225 6.89 -15.30 -38.23
C PHE A 225 5.67 -16.04 -38.80
N ALA A 226 5.24 -15.72 -40.02
CA ALA A 226 4.15 -16.45 -40.70
C ALA A 226 4.49 -17.94 -40.86
N ALA A 227 5.75 -18.25 -41.20
CA ALA A 227 6.24 -19.63 -41.31
C ALA A 227 6.31 -20.39 -39.97
N GLN A 228 6.28 -19.69 -38.83
CA GLN A 228 6.33 -20.29 -37.49
C GLN A 228 4.94 -20.56 -36.90
N LEU A 229 3.89 -19.99 -37.50
CA LEU A 229 2.53 -20.03 -36.97
C LEU A 229 1.96 -21.45 -36.95
N ASP A 230 2.14 -22.20 -38.04
CA ASP A 230 1.65 -23.58 -38.16
C ASP A 230 2.34 -24.52 -37.17
N ALA A 231 3.66 -24.38 -37.01
CA ALA A 231 4.45 -25.16 -36.06
C ALA A 231 4.01 -24.91 -34.59
N LEU A 232 3.74 -23.65 -34.25
CA LEU A 232 3.27 -23.26 -32.92
C LEU A 232 1.81 -23.68 -32.69
N GLN A 233 0.97 -23.66 -33.72
CA GLN A 233 -0.39 -24.17 -33.65
C GLN A 233 -0.38 -25.67 -33.33
N SER A 234 0.35 -26.46 -34.10
CA SER A 234 0.48 -27.91 -33.86
C SER A 234 1.12 -28.23 -32.50
N ALA A 235 2.03 -27.38 -32.00
CA ALA A 235 2.58 -27.52 -30.66
C ALA A 235 1.53 -27.27 -29.56
N SER A 236 0.70 -26.23 -29.72
CA SER A 236 -0.40 -25.93 -28.79
C SER A 236 -1.46 -27.04 -28.78
N GLU A 237 -1.81 -27.58 -29.95
CA GLU A 237 -2.77 -28.68 -30.07
C GLU A 237 -2.24 -29.97 -29.44
N ARG A 238 -0.97 -30.32 -29.66
CA ARG A 238 -0.34 -31.49 -29.02
C ARG A 238 -0.27 -31.38 -27.49
N ALA A 239 0.10 -30.21 -26.97
CA ALA A 239 0.15 -29.99 -25.53
C ALA A 239 -1.26 -30.05 -24.89
N ALA A 240 -2.28 -29.54 -25.59
CA ALA A 240 -3.68 -29.64 -25.16
C ALA A 240 -4.17 -31.09 -25.17
N ALA A 241 -3.88 -31.86 -26.22
CA ALA A 241 -4.23 -33.27 -26.33
C ALA A 241 -3.55 -34.12 -25.25
N ALA A 242 -2.27 -33.86 -24.94
CA ALA A 242 -1.55 -34.55 -23.87
C ALA A 242 -2.14 -34.26 -22.49
N LEU A 243 -2.55 -33.02 -22.24
CA LEU A 243 -3.25 -32.66 -21.00
C LEU A 243 -4.62 -33.35 -20.92
N GLN A 244 -5.38 -33.38 -22.01
CA GLN A 244 -6.70 -33.99 -22.06
C GLN A 244 -6.61 -35.51 -21.87
N ALA A 245 -5.63 -36.17 -22.50
CA ALA A 245 -5.36 -37.59 -22.29
C ALA A 245 -5.04 -37.90 -20.82
N ALA A 246 -4.16 -37.11 -20.19
CA ALA A 246 -3.82 -37.28 -18.78
C ALA A 246 -4.97 -36.93 -17.81
N GLN A 247 -5.92 -36.08 -18.22
CA GLN A 247 -7.14 -35.80 -17.46
C GLN A 247 -8.18 -36.92 -17.59
N ASN A 248 -8.18 -37.63 -18.73
CA ASN A 248 -9.09 -38.75 -19.00
C ASN A 248 -8.56 -40.09 -18.48
N GLU A 249 -7.28 -40.18 -18.12
CA GLU A 249 -6.72 -41.30 -17.35
C GLU A 249 -7.39 -41.37 -15.96
N THR A 250 -8.45 -42.16 -15.84
CA THR A 250 -9.16 -42.44 -14.58
C THR A 250 -8.40 -43.50 -13.77
N PRO A 251 -8.11 -43.28 -12.47
CA PRO A 251 -7.73 -44.38 -11.60
C PRO A 251 -8.99 -45.16 -11.25
N SER A 252 -9.16 -46.32 -11.89
CA SER A 252 -9.98 -47.39 -11.33
C SER A 252 -9.26 -47.91 -10.09
N THR A 253 -10.00 -48.05 -8.99
CA THR A 253 -9.58 -48.60 -7.69
C THR A 253 -8.49 -47.84 -6.91
N VAL A 254 -8.91 -46.89 -6.06
CA VAL A 254 -8.28 -46.69 -4.74
C VAL A 254 -9.38 -46.47 -3.71
N THR A 255 -9.46 -47.42 -2.78
CA THR A 255 -10.19 -47.38 -1.52
C THR A 255 -9.93 -46.08 -0.77
N ALA A 256 -10.98 -45.54 -0.17
CA ALA A 256 -10.96 -44.33 0.63
C ALA A 256 -9.87 -44.40 1.72
N SER A 257 -8.73 -43.77 1.47
CA SER A 257 -7.75 -43.44 2.50
C SER A 257 -8.22 -42.16 3.19
N ALA A 258 -8.41 -42.25 4.50
CA ALA A 258 -8.86 -41.21 5.40
C ALA A 258 -8.21 -39.85 5.11
N ALA A 259 -9.03 -38.87 4.73
CA ALA A 259 -8.65 -37.48 4.81
C ALA A 259 -8.50 -37.13 6.29
N THR A 260 -7.33 -36.68 6.72
CA THR A 260 -7.19 -36.03 8.03
C THR A 260 -8.26 -34.94 8.15
N ASP A 261 -9.03 -34.93 9.24
CA ASP A 261 -10.15 -33.99 9.46
C ASP A 261 -9.74 -32.53 9.25
N GLU A 262 -8.49 -32.16 9.57
CA GLU A 262 -7.95 -30.82 9.35
C GLU A 262 -7.89 -30.42 7.86
N GLY A 263 -7.56 -31.37 6.99
CA GLY A 263 -7.52 -31.16 5.54
C GLY A 263 -8.92 -31.11 4.92
N ALA A 264 -9.86 -31.90 5.45
CA ALA A 264 -11.26 -31.85 5.05
C ALA A 264 -11.91 -30.51 5.45
N LEU A 265 -11.66 -30.05 6.68
CA LEU A 265 -12.15 -28.78 7.19
C LEU A 265 -11.61 -27.59 6.40
N LYS A 266 -10.31 -27.56 6.07
CA LYS A 266 -9.73 -26.47 5.26
C LYS A 266 -10.36 -26.38 3.87
N ARG A 267 -10.59 -27.54 3.21
CA ARG A 267 -11.27 -27.58 1.91
C ARG A 267 -12.71 -27.10 2.01
N ALA A 268 -13.46 -27.60 2.99
CA ALA A 268 -14.84 -27.17 3.22
C ALA A 268 -14.97 -25.66 3.50
N LYS A 269 -14.01 -25.05 4.23
CA LYS A 269 -13.96 -23.60 4.45
C LYS A 269 -13.77 -22.81 3.14
N ILE A 270 -12.87 -23.29 2.28
CA ILE A 270 -12.59 -22.66 0.98
C ILE A 270 -13.82 -22.80 0.08
N ASP A 271 -14.41 -23.99 -0.01
CA ASP A 271 -15.57 -24.26 -0.86
C ASP A 271 -16.78 -23.42 -0.44
N ALA A 272 -17.09 -23.36 0.87
CA ALA A 272 -18.16 -22.52 1.39
C ALA A 272 -17.94 -21.02 1.09
N ALA A 273 -16.70 -20.53 1.19
CA ALA A 273 -16.37 -19.15 0.87
C ALA A 273 -16.53 -18.84 -0.63
N MET A 274 -16.04 -19.72 -1.50
CA MET A 274 -16.10 -19.56 -2.95
C MET A 274 -17.53 -19.64 -3.48
N SER A 275 -18.32 -20.63 -3.07
CA SER A 275 -19.71 -20.78 -3.51
C SER A 275 -20.59 -19.61 -3.07
N ARG A 276 -20.38 -19.08 -1.85
CA ARG A 276 -21.08 -17.88 -1.39
C ARG A 276 -20.69 -16.63 -2.20
N ALA A 277 -19.41 -16.49 -2.53
CA ALA A 277 -18.94 -15.37 -3.35
C ALA A 277 -19.52 -15.42 -4.77
N GLN A 278 -19.61 -16.61 -5.37
CA GLN A 278 -20.24 -16.81 -6.68
C GLN A 278 -21.73 -16.45 -6.65
N LEU A 279 -22.47 -16.88 -5.63
CA LEU A 279 -23.88 -16.50 -5.45
C LEU A 279 -24.07 -14.99 -5.29
N GLN A 280 -23.27 -14.34 -4.43
CA GLN A 280 -23.34 -12.89 -4.23
C GLN A 280 -23.01 -12.10 -5.50
N LYS A 281 -22.02 -12.57 -6.28
CA LYS A 281 -21.67 -11.97 -7.56
C LYS A 281 -22.82 -12.09 -8.58
N ALA A 282 -23.46 -13.25 -8.64
CA ALA A 282 -24.60 -13.48 -9.53
C ALA A 282 -25.83 -12.65 -9.12
N LEU A 283 -26.15 -12.58 -7.82
CA LEU A 283 -27.23 -11.72 -7.30
C LEU A 283 -27.01 -10.25 -7.66
N LYS A 284 -25.77 -9.76 -7.56
CA LYS A 284 -25.44 -8.39 -7.93
C LYS A 284 -25.47 -8.15 -9.45
N ALA A 285 -25.16 -9.18 -10.24
CA ALA A 285 -25.13 -9.08 -11.71
C ALA A 285 -26.53 -9.13 -12.34
N PHE A 286 -27.46 -9.88 -11.77
CA PHE A 286 -28.79 -10.08 -12.36
C PHE A 286 -29.87 -9.09 -11.88
N GLY A 287 -29.56 -8.23 -10.91
CA GLY A 287 -30.47 -7.18 -10.46
C GLY A 287 -31.75 -7.69 -9.77
N GLU A 288 -32.79 -6.87 -9.71
CA GLU A 288 -34.02 -7.14 -8.95
C GLU A 288 -35.04 -8.03 -9.69
N ALA A 289 -34.91 -8.18 -11.01
CA ALA A 289 -35.83 -8.94 -11.86
C ALA A 289 -35.08 -9.85 -12.86
N PRO A 290 -34.49 -10.97 -12.41
CA PRO A 290 -33.78 -11.91 -13.29
C PRO A 290 -34.72 -12.63 -14.26
N ASP A 291 -34.26 -12.87 -15.48
CA ASP A 291 -34.94 -13.69 -16.49
C ASP A 291 -34.94 -15.18 -16.09
N GLU A 292 -35.82 -15.99 -16.67
CA GLU A 292 -35.95 -17.43 -16.36
C GLU A 292 -34.63 -18.23 -16.37
N PRO A 293 -33.72 -18.11 -17.36
CA PRO A 293 -32.42 -18.79 -17.30
C PRO A 293 -31.51 -18.26 -16.18
N GLN A 294 -31.62 -16.98 -15.84
CA GLN A 294 -30.85 -16.36 -14.76
C GLN A 294 -31.36 -16.82 -13.39
N ARG A 295 -32.68 -17.02 -13.24
CA ARG A 295 -33.31 -17.61 -12.06
C ARG A 295 -32.82 -19.03 -11.81
N GLN A 296 -32.81 -19.87 -12.85
CA GLN A 296 -32.29 -21.24 -12.76
C GLN A 296 -30.80 -21.26 -12.37
N GLN A 297 -30.02 -20.31 -12.88
CA GLN A 297 -28.61 -20.17 -12.51
C GLN A 297 -28.44 -19.73 -11.04
N LEU A 298 -29.26 -18.80 -10.55
CA LEU A 298 -29.26 -18.38 -9.14
C LEU A 298 -29.63 -19.54 -8.20
N ASP A 299 -30.64 -20.32 -8.55
CA ASP A 299 -31.08 -21.47 -7.76
C ASP A 299 -29.98 -22.53 -7.68
N THR A 300 -29.29 -22.80 -8.79
CA THR A 300 -28.15 -23.71 -8.84
C THR A 300 -27.02 -23.23 -7.92
N LEU A 301 -26.67 -21.95 -7.98
CA LEU A 301 -25.64 -21.36 -7.13
C LEU A 301 -26.03 -21.34 -5.66
N ARG A 302 -27.31 -21.15 -5.35
CA ARG A 302 -27.86 -21.18 -4.00
C ARG A 302 -27.76 -22.58 -3.40
N GLN A 303 -28.19 -23.60 -4.15
CA GLN A 303 -28.06 -25.00 -3.74
C GLN A 303 -26.59 -25.40 -3.52
N ALA A 304 -25.68 -24.93 -4.38
CA ALA A 304 -24.24 -25.17 -4.22
C ALA A 304 -23.68 -24.51 -2.95
N ALA A 305 -24.07 -23.27 -2.66
CA ALA A 305 -23.66 -22.56 -1.45
C ALA A 305 -24.20 -23.25 -0.19
N ASP A 306 -25.47 -23.66 -0.19
CA ASP A 306 -26.10 -24.36 0.93
C ASP A 306 -25.43 -25.72 1.19
N LYS A 307 -25.13 -26.47 0.13
CA LYS A 307 -24.41 -27.75 0.22
C LYS A 307 -23.01 -27.59 0.80
N ALA A 308 -22.24 -26.61 0.32
CA ALA A 308 -20.90 -26.32 0.83
C ALA A 308 -20.92 -25.86 2.29
N GLN A 309 -21.92 -25.05 2.66
CA GLN A 309 -22.10 -24.57 4.04
C GLN A 309 -22.48 -25.71 5.01
N ARG A 310 -23.38 -26.62 4.60
CA ARG A 310 -23.71 -27.83 5.38
C ARG A 310 -22.49 -28.71 5.59
N ARG A 311 -21.69 -28.93 4.55
CA ARG A 311 -20.45 -29.71 4.63
C ARG A 311 -19.42 -29.09 5.58
N LEU A 312 -19.32 -27.77 5.59
CA LEU A 312 -18.48 -27.05 6.56
C LEU A 312 -19.02 -27.22 7.98
N ALA A 313 -20.34 -27.15 8.18
CA ALA A 313 -20.95 -27.35 9.49
C ALA A 313 -20.73 -28.77 10.04
N GLU A 314 -20.83 -29.80 9.19
CA GLU A 314 -20.52 -31.20 9.57
C GLU A 314 -19.07 -31.43 10.01
N LEU A 315 -18.14 -30.61 9.51
CA LEU A 315 -16.69 -30.77 9.73
C LEU A 315 -16.12 -29.79 10.75
N LEU A 316 -16.89 -28.77 11.15
CA LEU A 316 -16.52 -27.90 12.25
C LEU A 316 -16.61 -28.75 13.52
N PRO A 317 -15.52 -28.88 14.30
CA PRO A 317 -15.63 -29.51 15.61
C PRO A 317 -16.68 -28.76 16.42
N ASP A 318 -17.42 -29.46 17.28
CA ASP A 318 -18.16 -28.85 18.38
C ASP A 318 -17.14 -28.21 19.31
N THR A 319 -16.65 -27.03 18.93
CA THR A 319 -16.02 -26.12 19.86
C THR A 319 -17.14 -25.59 20.72
N ALA A 320 -17.48 -26.34 21.76
CA ALA A 320 -17.91 -25.76 23.01
C ALA A 320 -16.75 -24.90 23.55
N GLY A 321 -16.42 -23.81 22.86
CA GLY A 321 -16.02 -22.62 23.60
C GLY A 321 -17.21 -22.31 24.47
N GLU A 322 -17.01 -22.28 25.79
CA GLU A 322 -18.05 -22.05 26.79
C GLU A 322 -19.08 -21.09 26.22
N ALA A 323 -20.34 -21.54 26.16
CA ALA A 323 -21.43 -20.68 25.73
C ALA A 323 -21.26 -19.34 26.47
N PRO A 324 -21.26 -18.20 25.77
CA PRO A 324 -20.97 -16.91 26.38
C PRO A 324 -21.79 -16.81 27.66
N SER A 325 -21.12 -16.51 28.78
CA SER A 325 -21.79 -16.45 30.07
C SER A 325 -23.01 -15.53 29.99
N ALA A 326 -23.99 -15.67 30.88
CA ALA A 326 -25.14 -14.78 30.91
C ALA A 326 -24.72 -13.29 30.89
N GLY A 327 -23.61 -12.96 31.55
CA GLY A 327 -22.99 -11.62 31.52
C GLY A 327 -22.40 -11.24 30.16
N GLU A 328 -21.74 -12.16 29.44
CA GLU A 328 -21.25 -11.90 28.08
C GLU A 328 -22.38 -11.74 27.06
N GLN A 329 -23.47 -12.49 27.22
CA GLN A 329 -24.66 -12.35 26.39
C GLN A 329 -25.35 -11.01 26.64
N ALA A 330 -25.50 -10.61 27.90
CA ALA A 330 -26.02 -9.30 28.30
C ALA A 330 -25.16 -8.15 27.72
N LEU A 331 -23.83 -8.26 27.80
CA LEU A 331 -22.91 -7.30 27.20
C LEU A 331 -23.09 -7.19 25.68
N LYS A 332 -23.21 -8.33 25.00
CA LYS A 332 -23.42 -8.35 23.54
C LYS A 332 -24.76 -7.71 23.17
N GLN A 333 -25.83 -8.01 23.91
CA GLN A 333 -27.15 -7.40 23.71
C GLN A 333 -27.12 -5.89 23.96
N ALA A 334 -26.42 -5.43 24.99
CA ALA A 334 -26.27 -4.01 25.29
C ALA A 334 -25.49 -3.27 24.18
N LYS A 335 -24.41 -3.86 23.64
CA LYS A 335 -23.67 -3.31 22.48
C LYS A 335 -24.55 -3.15 21.24
N ILE A 336 -25.38 -4.16 20.96
CA ILE A 336 -26.34 -4.11 19.84
C ILE A 336 -27.38 -3.02 20.08
N LYS A 337 -27.87 -2.88 21.33
CA LYS A 337 -28.85 -1.85 21.72
C LYS A 337 -28.29 -0.43 21.55
N VAL A 338 -27.04 -0.18 21.94
CA VAL A 338 -26.38 1.12 21.70
C VAL A 338 -26.26 1.42 20.20
N ALA A 339 -25.83 0.43 19.40
CA ALA A 339 -25.71 0.61 17.96
C ALA A 339 -27.05 0.93 17.29
N SER A 340 -28.14 0.24 17.68
CA SER A 340 -29.47 0.47 17.13
C SER A 340 -30.05 1.81 17.55
N ARG A 341 -29.90 2.23 18.82
CA ARG A 341 -30.38 3.54 19.30
C ARG A 341 -29.58 4.71 18.71
N ARG A 342 -28.27 4.54 18.50
CA ARG A 342 -27.45 5.50 17.75
C ARG A 342 -27.94 5.65 16.31
N ALA A 343 -28.23 4.55 15.63
CA ALA A 343 -28.73 4.57 14.26
C ALA A 343 -30.14 5.22 14.18
N ALA A 344 -31.00 4.95 15.17
CA ALA A 344 -32.32 5.57 15.27
C ALA A 344 -32.23 7.08 15.49
N LEU A 345 -31.36 7.55 16.40
CA LEU A 345 -31.10 8.97 16.62
C LEU A 345 -30.57 9.65 15.35
N GLN A 346 -29.53 9.09 14.72
CA GLN A 346 -28.98 9.63 13.46
C GLN A 346 -29.98 9.60 12.29
N SER A 347 -30.90 8.64 12.29
CA SER A 347 -31.99 8.60 11.30
C SER A 347 -33.05 9.67 11.61
N GLY A 348 -33.40 9.88 12.88
CA GLY A 348 -34.34 10.93 13.29
C GLY A 348 -33.80 12.31 12.96
N GLU A 349 -32.52 12.58 13.26
CA GLU A 349 -31.83 13.83 12.93
C GLU A 349 -31.82 14.09 11.42
N ARG A 350 -31.52 13.08 10.59
CA ARG A 350 -31.55 13.20 9.13
C ARG A 350 -32.95 13.41 8.53
N ARG A 351 -33.97 12.86 9.18
CA ARG A 351 -35.38 12.99 8.74
C ARG A 351 -36.05 14.25 9.26
N GLY A 352 -35.38 15.02 10.13
CA GLY A 352 -35.93 16.25 10.70
C GLY A 352 -37.18 16.02 11.55
N VAL A 353 -37.23 14.92 12.31
CA VAL A 353 -38.35 14.66 13.24
C VAL A 353 -38.43 15.76 14.31
N ASP A 354 -39.63 15.96 14.87
CA ASP A 354 -39.89 17.06 15.80
C ASP A 354 -38.98 17.04 17.05
N GLY A 355 -38.87 18.20 17.72
CA GLY A 355 -37.98 18.36 18.86
C GLY A 355 -38.30 17.46 20.04
N ALA A 356 -39.57 17.09 20.24
CA ALA A 356 -39.99 16.17 21.29
C ALA A 356 -39.52 14.74 20.99
N MET A 357 -39.68 14.29 19.75
CA MET A 357 -39.22 13.00 19.25
C MET A 357 -37.69 12.89 19.27
N LEU A 358 -36.97 13.95 18.90
CA LEU A 358 -35.51 13.99 19.05
C LEU A 358 -35.08 13.90 20.51
N SER A 359 -35.80 14.54 21.43
CA SER A 359 -35.53 14.43 22.86
C SER A 359 -35.71 12.99 23.36
N ILE A 360 -36.75 12.29 22.90
CA ILE A 360 -36.98 10.87 23.20
C ILE A 360 -35.84 10.01 22.65
N LEU A 361 -35.44 10.19 21.39
CA LEU A 361 -34.34 9.43 20.77
C LEU A 361 -33.00 9.66 21.49
N ARG A 362 -32.74 10.87 21.98
CA ARG A 362 -31.55 11.20 22.78
C ARG A 362 -31.60 10.51 24.15
N ALA A 363 -32.74 10.54 24.83
CA ALA A 363 -32.93 9.84 26.10
C ALA A 363 -32.76 8.32 25.93
N ASP A 364 -33.30 7.76 24.86
CA ASP A 364 -33.16 6.35 24.49
C ASP A 364 -31.70 5.94 24.24
N TYR A 365 -30.94 6.79 23.54
CA TYR A 365 -29.52 6.56 23.30
C TYR A 365 -28.72 6.64 24.60
N ALA A 366 -28.98 7.66 25.44
CA ALA A 366 -28.33 7.81 26.75
C ALA A 366 -28.62 6.61 27.66
N ALA A 367 -29.88 6.15 27.73
CA ALA A 367 -30.25 4.96 28.50
C ALA A 367 -29.57 3.69 27.98
N ALA A 368 -29.42 3.54 26.66
CA ALA A 368 -28.68 2.42 26.08
C ALA A 368 -27.18 2.48 26.41
N GLN A 369 -26.58 3.68 26.42
CA GLN A 369 -25.18 3.87 26.82
C GLN A 369 -24.97 3.50 28.29
N GLN A 370 -25.89 3.90 29.18
CA GLN A 370 -25.84 3.52 30.59
C GLN A 370 -25.94 2.00 30.76
N ALA A 371 -26.90 1.37 30.08
CA ALA A 371 -27.06 -0.10 30.14
C ALA A 371 -25.85 -0.86 29.59
N LEU A 372 -25.12 -0.30 28.62
CA LEU A 372 -23.85 -0.88 28.16
C LEU A 372 -22.77 -0.79 29.23
N HIS A 373 -22.67 0.35 29.92
CA HIS A 373 -21.72 0.52 31.01
C HIS A 373 -21.97 -0.48 32.14
N ASP A 374 -23.23 -0.62 32.56
CA ASP A 374 -23.63 -1.57 33.59
C ASP A 374 -23.34 -3.02 33.16
N ALA A 375 -23.63 -3.36 31.90
CA ALA A 375 -23.33 -4.67 31.35
C ALA A 375 -21.81 -4.95 31.24
N GLU A 376 -20.98 -3.93 30.96
CA GLU A 376 -19.51 -4.07 30.97
C GLU A 376 -18.98 -4.39 32.36
N GLN A 377 -19.52 -3.75 33.40
CA GLN A 377 -19.14 -4.03 34.79
C GLN A 377 -19.57 -5.43 35.23
N GLN A 378 -20.72 -5.92 34.75
CA GLN A 378 -21.31 -7.20 35.17
C GLN A 378 -20.91 -8.39 34.29
N CYS A 379 -20.23 -8.17 33.16
CA CYS A 379 -19.96 -9.26 32.20
C CYS A 379 -18.90 -10.27 32.65
N GLY A 380 -18.14 -9.95 33.71
CA GLY A 380 -17.06 -10.81 34.22
C GLY A 380 -15.83 -10.91 33.31
N LYS A 381 -15.77 -10.17 32.19
CA LYS A 381 -14.54 -10.07 31.38
C LYS A 381 -13.52 -9.18 32.08
N PRO A 382 -12.25 -9.62 32.24
CA PRO A 382 -11.20 -8.74 32.72
C PRO A 382 -11.04 -7.55 31.77
N ALA A 383 -10.89 -6.35 32.34
CA ALA A 383 -10.66 -5.15 31.56
C ALA A 383 -9.40 -5.32 30.70
N PRO A 384 -9.42 -4.92 29.41
CA PRO A 384 -8.21 -4.95 28.60
C PRO A 384 -7.14 -4.06 29.25
N GLN A 385 -5.91 -4.57 29.32
CA GLN A 385 -4.79 -3.85 29.94
C GLN A 385 -4.54 -2.53 29.18
N ARG A 386 -4.78 -1.39 29.82
CA ARG A 386 -4.47 -0.06 29.29
C ARG A 386 -2.97 0.22 29.45
N ILE A 387 -2.31 0.55 28.35
CA ILE A 387 -0.96 1.13 28.34
C ILE A 387 -1.13 2.60 27.95
N LEU A 388 -0.82 3.53 28.86
CA LEU A 388 -0.98 4.98 28.68
C LEU A 388 0.38 5.66 28.50
N VAL A 389 0.43 6.68 27.63
CA VAL A 389 1.58 7.60 27.45
C VAL A 389 1.00 9.00 27.20
N ASP A 390 1.34 10.00 28.02
CA ASP A 390 0.68 11.32 28.03
C ASP A 390 1.43 12.44 27.28
N ARG A 391 0.67 13.39 26.69
CA ARG A 391 1.10 14.73 26.24
C ARG A 391 -0.06 15.76 26.29
N PRO A 392 0.17 17.03 26.67
CA PRO A 392 -0.89 18.04 26.86
C PRO A 392 -1.45 18.62 25.55
N GLY A 393 -2.74 18.95 25.54
CA GLY A 393 -3.51 19.28 24.33
C GLY A 393 -3.71 20.78 24.01
N VAL A 394 -4.01 21.07 22.74
CA VAL A 394 -4.17 22.43 22.15
C VAL A 394 -5.52 23.07 22.52
N SER A 395 -5.52 24.36 22.91
CA SER A 395 -6.72 25.13 23.29
C SER A 395 -7.71 25.28 22.12
N ALA A 396 -9.00 25.45 22.45
CA ALA A 396 -10.07 25.53 21.45
C ALA A 396 -9.95 26.78 20.56
N GLU A 397 -9.49 27.90 21.13
CA GLU A 397 -9.37 29.18 20.44
C GLU A 397 -8.25 29.15 19.38
N LEU A 398 -7.11 28.53 19.72
CA LEU A 398 -6.03 28.32 18.76
C LEU A 398 -6.44 27.36 17.63
N ARG A 399 -7.30 26.37 17.94
CA ARG A 399 -7.82 25.44 16.93
C ARG A 399 -8.76 26.15 15.96
N GLN A 400 -9.65 27.01 16.46
CA GLN A 400 -10.59 27.78 15.62
C GLN A 400 -9.85 28.76 14.69
N LEU A 401 -8.85 29.48 15.21
CA LEU A 401 -8.05 30.41 14.40
C LEU A 401 -7.26 29.71 13.29
N LYS A 402 -6.74 28.50 13.56
CA LYS A 402 -6.08 27.67 12.54
C LYS A 402 -7.07 27.16 11.49
N THR A 403 -8.27 26.78 11.91
CA THR A 403 -9.33 26.36 10.98
C THR A 403 -9.77 27.52 10.08
N ASP A 404 -10.02 28.71 10.61
CA ASP A 404 -10.44 29.87 9.82
C ASP A 404 -9.38 30.27 8.77
N LEU A 405 -8.10 30.17 9.13
CA LEU A 405 -6.99 30.37 8.20
C LEU A 405 -6.98 29.34 7.06
N ALA A 406 -7.16 28.06 7.39
CA ALA A 406 -7.18 26.98 6.41
C ALA A 406 -8.35 27.14 5.41
N TYR A 407 -9.53 27.52 5.90
CA TYR A 407 -10.68 27.78 5.05
C TYR A 407 -10.49 29.00 4.13
N ALA A 408 -9.89 30.09 4.63
CA ALA A 408 -9.58 31.25 3.80
C ALA A 408 -8.59 30.93 2.66
N ARG A 409 -7.59 30.06 2.92
CA ARG A 409 -6.64 29.58 1.88
C ARG A 409 -7.32 28.68 0.84
N ALA A 410 -8.17 27.78 1.30
CA ALA A 410 -8.88 26.86 0.41
C ALA A 410 -9.84 27.59 -0.53
N ASP A 411 -10.59 28.58 -0.03
CA ASP A 411 -11.51 29.39 -0.84
C ASP A 411 -10.76 30.20 -1.90
N LEU A 412 -9.63 30.83 -1.55
CA LEU A 412 -8.80 31.55 -2.51
C LEU A 412 -8.28 30.61 -3.61
N SER A 413 -7.76 29.44 -3.24
CA SER A 413 -7.26 28.44 -4.20
C SER A 413 -8.38 27.88 -5.10
N LYS A 414 -9.61 27.80 -4.61
CA LYS A 414 -10.77 27.37 -5.39
C LYS A 414 -11.19 28.44 -6.40
N LEU A 415 -11.19 29.70 -6.00
CA LEU A 415 -11.49 30.85 -6.87
C LEU A 415 -10.42 31.04 -7.96
N GLN A 416 -9.14 30.89 -7.62
CA GLN A 416 -8.03 30.99 -8.59
C GLN A 416 -8.05 29.92 -9.68
N ARG A 417 -8.55 28.72 -9.36
CA ARG A 417 -8.64 27.63 -10.34
C ARG A 417 -9.87 27.74 -11.25
N ASN A 418 -10.81 28.62 -10.95
CA ASN A 418 -12.01 28.79 -11.75
C ASN A 418 -11.82 29.95 -12.73
N ALA A 419 -11.81 29.64 -14.03
CA ALA A 419 -11.38 30.54 -15.11
C ALA A 419 -12.30 31.75 -15.36
N HIS A 420 -13.45 31.82 -14.69
CA HIS A 420 -14.43 32.92 -14.83
C HIS A 420 -14.56 33.78 -13.57
N THR A 421 -13.63 33.64 -12.63
CA THR A 421 -13.64 34.45 -11.41
C THR A 421 -13.18 35.87 -11.71
N ASP A 422 -13.97 36.85 -11.26
CA ASP A 422 -13.64 38.26 -11.43
C ASP A 422 -12.57 38.72 -10.42
N GLU A 423 -11.80 39.72 -10.84
CA GLU A 423 -10.63 40.23 -10.11
C GLU A 423 -11.00 40.82 -8.75
N HIS A 424 -12.18 41.43 -8.64
CA HIS A 424 -12.66 42.00 -7.39
C HIS A 424 -12.96 40.91 -6.35
N THR A 425 -13.63 39.83 -6.74
CA THR A 425 -13.89 38.67 -5.87
C THR A 425 -12.60 37.99 -5.43
N LEU A 426 -11.61 37.92 -6.33
CA LEU A 426 -10.30 37.36 -6.02
C LEU A 426 -9.53 38.22 -5.00
N ASN A 427 -9.54 39.55 -5.17
CA ASN A 427 -8.92 40.48 -4.23
C ASN A 427 -9.61 40.44 -2.85
N ALA A 428 -10.94 40.34 -2.80
CA ALA A 428 -11.68 40.18 -1.54
C ALA A 428 -11.37 38.85 -0.81
N ALA A 429 -10.99 37.79 -1.54
CA ALA A 429 -10.53 36.53 -0.94
C ALA A 429 -9.10 36.66 -0.38
N LEU A 430 -8.22 37.39 -1.07
CA LEU A 430 -6.87 37.71 -0.61
C LEU A 430 -6.91 38.53 0.69
N GLU A 431 -7.78 39.54 0.80
CA GLU A 431 -7.92 40.31 2.04
C GLU A 431 -8.46 39.49 3.22
N ARG A 432 -9.40 38.57 2.98
CA ARG A 432 -9.90 37.65 4.01
C ARG A 432 -8.81 36.74 4.54
N LEU A 433 -7.97 36.20 3.64
CA LEU A 433 -6.81 35.40 4.02
C LEU A 433 -5.84 36.21 4.89
N ALA A 434 -5.46 37.41 4.45
CA ALA A 434 -4.57 38.29 5.20
C ALA A 434 -5.12 38.67 6.58
N THR A 435 -6.45 38.74 6.72
CA THR A 435 -7.10 39.04 7.99
C THR A 435 -7.11 37.84 8.95
N ALA A 436 -7.34 36.63 8.44
CA ALA A 436 -7.25 35.39 9.23
C ALA A 436 -5.81 35.13 9.73
N GLU A 437 -4.81 35.40 8.88
CA GLU A 437 -3.39 35.29 9.24
C GLU A 437 -3.02 36.22 10.39
N ARG A 438 -3.41 37.50 10.30
CA ARG A 438 -3.16 38.48 11.38
C ARG A 438 -3.80 38.08 12.71
N ARG A 439 -5.00 37.52 12.69
CA ARG A 439 -5.71 37.07 13.92
C ARG A 439 -5.03 35.88 14.59
N LEU A 440 -4.63 34.87 13.81
CA LEU A 440 -3.92 33.72 14.36
C LEU A 440 -2.57 34.15 14.95
N GLN A 441 -1.84 35.01 14.24
CA GLN A 441 -0.57 35.56 14.71
C GLN A 441 -0.73 36.33 16.02
N ALA A 442 -1.74 37.18 16.14
CA ALA A 442 -2.00 37.95 17.35
C ALA A 442 -2.28 37.02 18.55
N HIS A 443 -3.04 35.93 18.37
CA HIS A 443 -3.34 35.00 19.47
C HIS A 443 -2.12 34.16 19.88
N THR A 444 -1.37 33.61 18.92
CA THR A 444 -0.13 32.85 19.21
C THR A 444 0.98 33.70 19.81
N SER A 445 0.93 35.03 19.64
CA SER A 445 1.89 35.95 20.23
C SER A 445 1.49 36.40 21.65
N ALA A 446 0.26 36.13 22.07
CA ALA A 446 -0.30 36.54 23.35
C ALA A 446 -0.39 35.40 24.40
N THR A 447 -0.37 34.13 23.96
CA THR A 447 -0.31 32.91 24.78
C THR A 447 1.09 32.33 24.82
#